data_AF-A0A7C7PKE4-F1
#
_entry.id   AF-A0A7C7PKE4-F1
#
_cell.length_a   1.000
_cell.length_b   1.000
_cell.length_c   1.000
_cell.angle_alpha   90.00
_cell.angle_beta   90.00
_cell.angle_gamma   90.00
#
_symmetry.space_group_name_H-M   'P 1'
#
loop_
_entity.id
_entity.type
_entity.pdbx_description
1 polymer ?
#
loop_
_entity_poly.entity_id
_entity_poly.type
_entity_poly.pdbx_seq_one_letter_code
_entity_poly.pdbx_strand_id
1 'polypeptide(L)'
;MKVLGLEEVKEKLSRIEGWNLEEGTPPCIAREFQTKNWKTTLFVVNAIASLAESQWHHPDLEVSFKKVKVKLTTHEAGGITERDLRLAESLNELIPRVLDPTGTLR
;
A
#
# COMPACT_ATOMS: atom_id res chain seq x y z
N MET A 1 3.91 16.28 -11.61
CA MET A 1 4.38 15.73 -10.31
C MET A 1 5.84 15.31 -10.45
N LYS A 2 6.61 15.31 -9.35
CA LYS A 2 8.02 14.92 -9.36
C LYS A 2 8.15 13.42 -9.06
N VAL A 3 8.83 12.68 -9.92
CA VAL A 3 9.30 11.31 -9.64
C VAL A 3 10.49 11.38 -8.70
N LEU A 4 10.48 10.58 -7.64
CA LEU A 4 11.53 10.50 -6.63
C LEU A 4 12.66 9.58 -7.10
N GLY A 5 13.89 9.88 -6.69
CA GLY A 5 15.02 8.97 -6.91
C GLY A 5 14.93 7.74 -6.00
N LEU A 6 15.44 6.58 -6.42
CA LEU A 6 15.32 5.34 -5.63
C LEU A 6 15.97 5.43 -4.24
N GLU A 7 17.09 6.16 -4.12
CA GLU A 7 17.73 6.40 -2.82
C GLU A 7 16.88 7.31 -1.92
N GLU A 8 16.22 8.33 -2.49
CA GLU A 8 15.25 9.18 -1.78
C GLU A 8 14.05 8.34 -1.30
N VAL A 9 13.55 7.42 -2.15
CA VAL A 9 12.49 6.49 -1.77
C VAL A 9 12.93 5.57 -0.64
N LYS A 10 14.13 4.95 -0.72
CA LYS A 10 14.67 4.08 0.33
C LYS A 10 14.80 4.82 1.67
N GLU A 11 15.30 6.05 1.65
CA GLU A 11 15.40 6.88 2.85
C GLU A 11 14.03 7.12 3.47
N LYS A 12 13.03 7.51 2.67
CA LYS A 12 11.67 7.75 3.16
C LYS A 12 11.00 6.47 3.66
N LEU A 13 11.18 5.34 2.97
CA LEU A 13 10.65 4.03 3.39
C LEU A 13 11.21 3.56 4.73
N SER A 14 12.42 3.97 5.14
CA SER A 14 12.96 3.67 6.46
C SER A 14 12.06 4.15 7.62
N ARG A 15 11.15 5.09 7.34
CA ARG A 15 10.19 5.66 8.31
C ARG A 15 8.77 5.12 8.14
N ILE A 16 8.51 4.32 7.10
CA ILE A 16 7.18 3.78 6.77
C ILE A 16 7.24 2.26 6.89
N GLU A 17 7.02 1.76 8.11
CA GLU A 17 7.18 0.34 8.45
C GLU A 17 6.41 -0.60 7.50
N GLY A 18 7.06 -1.69 7.08
CA GLY A 18 6.45 -2.79 6.32
C GLY A 18 6.37 -2.57 4.81
N TRP A 19 6.75 -1.40 4.30
CA TRP A 19 6.83 -1.10 2.87
C TRP A 19 8.23 -1.34 2.33
N ASN A 20 8.31 -1.94 1.14
CA ASN A 20 9.57 -2.26 0.46
C ASN A 20 9.58 -1.63 -0.93
N LEU A 21 10.76 -1.26 -1.42
CA LEU A 21 10.95 -0.86 -2.80
C LEU A 21 11.04 -2.12 -3.69
N GLU A 22 10.24 -2.17 -4.74
CA GLU A 22 10.35 -3.14 -5.83
C GLU A 22 10.86 -2.40 -7.08
N GLU A 23 12.10 -2.69 -7.50
CA GLU A 23 12.80 -2.03 -8.62
C GLU A 23 12.33 -2.49 -10.01
N GLY A 24 11.03 -2.78 -10.16
CA GLY A 24 10.42 -3.14 -11.44
C GLY A 24 10.41 -2.00 -12.47
N THR A 25 9.69 -2.18 -13.58
CA THR A 25 9.53 -1.16 -14.62
C THR A 25 8.04 -0.89 -14.89
N PRO A 26 7.44 0.20 -14.35
CA PRO A 26 8.05 1.19 -13.45
C PRO A 26 8.31 0.62 -12.04
N PRO A 27 9.22 1.24 -11.26
CA PRO A 27 9.42 0.84 -9.86
C PRO A 27 8.17 1.19 -9.04
N CYS A 28 7.94 0.44 -7.97
CA CYS A 28 6.83 0.67 -7.03
C CYS A 28 7.26 0.42 -5.58
N ILE A 29 6.49 0.92 -4.63
CA ILE A 29 6.58 0.49 -3.24
C ILE A 29 5.49 -0.53 -2.96
N ALA A 30 5.79 -1.57 -2.19
CA ALA A 30 4.87 -2.66 -1.94
C ALA A 30 4.81 -3.06 -0.45
N ARG A 31 3.62 -3.42 0.00
CA ARG A 31 3.38 -4.01 1.33
C ARG A 31 2.36 -5.13 1.23
N GLU A 32 2.57 -6.20 2.00
CA GLU A 32 1.61 -7.29 2.14
C GLU A 32 0.88 -7.22 3.49
N PHE A 33 -0.44 -7.35 3.45
CA PHE A 33 -1.30 -7.48 4.63
C PHE A 33 -1.83 -8.91 4.72
N GLN A 34 -1.59 -9.56 5.86
CA GLN A 34 -2.09 -10.89 6.16
C GLN A 34 -3.50 -10.80 6.77
N THR A 35 -4.40 -11.67 6.35
CA THR A 35 -5.79 -11.72 6.81
C THR A 35 -6.18 -13.13 7.23
N LYS A 36 -7.18 -13.26 8.11
CA LYS A 36 -7.54 -14.55 8.70
C LYS A 36 -8.32 -15.47 7.77
N ASN A 37 -9.14 -14.89 6.89
CA ASN A 37 -10.05 -15.61 5.99
C ASN A 37 -10.50 -14.70 4.83
N TRP A 38 -11.19 -15.29 3.86
CA TRP A 38 -11.67 -14.58 2.67
C TRP A 38 -12.56 -13.37 2.97
N LYS A 39 -13.46 -13.47 3.95
CA LYS A 39 -14.31 -12.35 4.36
C LYS A 39 -13.45 -11.16 4.79
N THR A 40 -12.45 -11.41 5.64
CA THR A 40 -11.54 -10.36 6.14
C THR A 40 -10.69 -9.77 5.01
N THR A 41 -10.22 -10.60 4.07
CA THR A 41 -9.56 -10.14 2.83
C THR A 41 -10.40 -9.13 2.08
N LEU A 42 -11.67 -9.42 1.80
CA LEU A 42 -12.55 -8.51 1.08
C LEU A 42 -12.81 -7.20 1.84
N PHE A 43 -12.95 -7.26 3.16
CA PHE A 43 -13.06 -6.05 3.98
C PHE A 43 -11.82 -5.16 3.88
N VAL A 44 -10.63 -5.75 3.95
CA VAL A 44 -9.36 -5.01 3.81
C VAL A 44 -9.24 -4.40 2.42
N VAL A 45 -9.56 -5.13 1.36
CA VAL A 45 -9.60 -4.61 -0.01
C VAL A 45 -10.50 -3.38 -0.11
N ASN A 46 -11.73 -3.45 0.44
CA ASN A 46 -12.66 -2.32 0.39
C ASN A 46 -12.20 -1.12 1.23
N ALA A 47 -11.58 -1.36 2.39
CA ALA A 47 -11.00 -0.29 3.21
C ALA A 47 -9.87 0.45 2.47
N ILE A 48 -8.98 -0.31 1.81
CA ILE A 48 -7.91 0.24 0.96
C ILE A 48 -8.51 1.04 -0.20
N ALA A 49 -9.47 0.46 -0.92
CA ALA A 49 -10.11 1.11 -2.06
C ALA A 49 -10.81 2.41 -1.68
N SER A 50 -11.53 2.44 -0.56
CA SER A 50 -12.19 3.65 -0.07
C SER A 50 -11.20 4.76 0.29
N LEU A 51 -10.07 4.41 0.92
CA LEU A 51 -9.04 5.38 1.25
C LEU A 51 -8.34 5.91 -0.01
N ALA A 52 -7.96 5.01 -0.91
CA ALA A 52 -7.36 5.33 -2.20
C ALA A 52 -8.22 6.30 -3.02
N GLU A 53 -9.53 6.03 -3.10
CA GLU A 53 -10.51 6.89 -3.76
C GLU A 53 -10.57 8.28 -3.12
N SER A 54 -10.60 8.36 -1.79
CA SER A 54 -10.62 9.65 -1.08
C SER A 54 -9.37 10.50 -1.31
N GLN A 55 -8.24 9.86 -1.66
CA GLN A 55 -6.97 10.53 -2.00
C GLN A 55 -6.76 10.68 -3.52
N TRP A 56 -7.73 10.22 -4.32
CA TRP A 56 -7.67 10.16 -5.77
C TRP A 56 -6.39 9.48 -6.30
N HIS A 57 -5.87 8.50 -5.57
CA HIS A 57 -4.62 7.80 -5.87
C HIS A 57 -4.81 6.31 -5.70
N HIS A 58 -4.86 5.57 -6.80
CA HIS A 58 -5.29 4.17 -6.79
C HIS A 58 -4.10 3.21 -6.76
N PRO A 59 -4.06 2.22 -5.85
CA PRO A 59 -3.07 1.16 -5.85
C PRO A 59 -3.36 0.09 -6.89
N ASP A 60 -2.31 -0.65 -7.25
CA ASP A 60 -2.46 -2.01 -7.77
C ASP A 60 -2.62 -2.98 -6.59
N LEU A 61 -3.62 -3.88 -6.66
CA LEU A 61 -3.89 -4.87 -5.62
C LEU A 61 -3.75 -6.29 -6.15
N GLU A 62 -2.95 -7.11 -5.47
CA GLU A 62 -2.96 -8.56 -5.65
C GLU A 62 -3.69 -9.20 -4.47
N VAL A 63 -4.79 -9.89 -4.76
CA VAL A 63 -5.69 -10.45 -3.75
C VAL A 63 -5.64 -11.97 -3.79
N SER A 64 -5.40 -12.58 -2.63
CA SER A 64 -5.39 -14.03 -2.43
C SER A 64 -6.18 -14.37 -1.15
N PHE A 65 -6.47 -15.66 -0.92
CA PHE A 65 -7.38 -16.09 0.15
C PHE A 65 -7.17 -15.40 1.51
N LYS A 66 -5.92 -15.27 1.96
CA LYS A 66 -5.53 -14.70 3.26
C LYS A 66 -4.50 -13.55 3.16
N LYS A 67 -4.46 -12.90 2.00
CA LYS A 67 -3.41 -11.92 1.70
C LYS A 67 -3.90 -10.85 0.75
N VAL A 68 -3.55 -9.60 1.05
CA VAL A 68 -3.68 -8.47 0.12
C VAL A 68 -2.31 -7.82 -0.01
N LYS A 69 -1.72 -7.87 -1.21
CA LYS A 69 -0.51 -7.10 -1.52
C LYS A 69 -0.93 -5.80 -2.18
N VAL A 70 -0.44 -4.69 -1.65
CA VAL A 70 -0.64 -3.34 -2.19
C VAL A 70 0.65 -2.92 -2.86
N LYS A 71 0.55 -2.46 -4.10
CA LYS A 71 1.64 -1.86 -4.86
C LYS A 71 1.26 -0.43 -5.22
N LEU A 72 2.18 0.50 -4.99
CA LEU A 72 2.00 1.92 -5.21
C LEU A 72 3.08 2.45 -6.14
N THR A 73 2.65 2.96 -7.28
CA THR A 73 3.44 3.74 -8.22
C THR A 73 2.50 4.73 -8.87
N THR A 74 2.99 5.90 -9.23
CA THR A 74 2.15 6.86 -9.93
C THR A 74 2.25 6.60 -11.44
N HIS A 75 1.28 5.85 -11.98
CA HIS A 75 1.28 5.36 -13.37
C HIS A 75 1.50 6.46 -14.41
N GLU A 76 0.82 7.60 -14.25
CA GLU A 76 0.94 8.74 -15.18
C GLU A 76 2.35 9.34 -15.23
N ALA A 77 3.13 9.20 -14.15
CA ALA A 77 4.50 9.68 -14.06
C ALA A 77 5.55 8.59 -14.33
N GLY A 78 5.14 7.33 -14.48
CA GLY A 78 6.04 6.20 -14.70
C GLY A 78 6.99 5.92 -13.54
N GLY A 79 6.60 6.24 -12.30
CA GLY A 79 7.44 6.02 -11.13
C GLY A 79 6.83 6.48 -9.81
N ILE A 80 7.61 6.34 -8.74
CA ILE A 80 7.19 6.62 -7.38
C ILE A 80 7.22 8.13 -7.13
N THR A 81 6.14 8.67 -6.57
CA THR A 81 6.01 10.07 -6.18
C THR A 81 5.60 10.22 -4.73
N GLU A 82 5.51 11.46 -4.23
CA GLU A 82 5.04 11.74 -2.87
C GLU A 82 3.61 11.23 -2.61
N ARG A 83 2.80 11.06 -3.66
CA ARG A 83 1.44 10.51 -3.53
C ARG A 83 1.45 9.05 -3.09
N ASP A 84 2.41 8.28 -3.60
CA ASP A 84 2.60 6.87 -3.24
C ASP A 84 2.99 6.74 -1.76
N LEU A 85 3.94 7.56 -1.31
CA LEU A 85 4.39 7.56 0.09
C LEU A 85 3.27 8.00 1.04
N ARG A 86 2.50 9.03 0.68
CA ARG A 86 1.36 9.50 1.47
C ARG A 86 0.28 8.42 1.64
N LEU A 87 -0.05 7.71 0.56
CA LEU A 87 -1.03 6.63 0.64
C LEU A 87 -0.47 5.46 1.46
N ALA A 88 0.82 5.15 1.36
CA ALA A 88 1.47 4.14 2.18
C ALA A 88 1.39 4.46 3.68
N GLU A 89 1.66 5.70 4.08
CA GLU A 89 1.51 6.18 5.46
C GLU A 89 0.06 6.09 5.93
N SER A 90 -0.88 6.54 5.11
CA SER A 90 -2.32 6.51 5.43
C SER A 90 -2.83 5.08 5.62
N LEU A 91 -2.31 4.12 4.84
CA LEU A 91 -2.60 2.70 4.99
C LEU A 91 -1.99 2.11 6.27
N ASN A 92 -0.79 2.53 6.66
CA ASN A 92 -0.18 2.15 7.93
C ASN A 92 -1.02 2.59 9.13
N GLU A 93 -1.72 3.73 9.03
CA GLU A 93 -2.64 4.18 10.07
C GLU A 93 -3.99 3.46 10.05
N LEU A 94 -4.55 3.24 8.85
CA LEU A 94 -5.89 2.66 8.68
C LEU A 94 -5.93 1.18 9.04
N ILE A 95 -5.00 0.37 8.50
CA ILE A 95 -5.10 -1.09 8.58
C ILE A 95 -5.06 -1.61 10.02
N PRO A 96 -4.21 -1.12 10.94
CA PRO A 96 -4.24 -1.55 12.34
C PRO A 96 -5.53 -1.20 13.10
N ARG A 97 -6.35 -0.27 12.58
CA ARG A 97 -7.68 0.06 13.13
C ARG A 97 -8.75 -0.90 12.62
N VAL A 98 -8.53 -1.50 11.44
CA VAL A 98 -9.44 -2.47 10.82
C VAL A 98 -9.08 -3.91 11.23
N LEU A 99 -7.79 -4.20 11.38
CA LEU A 99 -7.27 -5.53 11.71
C LEU A 99 -6.59 -5.55 13.08
N ASP A 100 -6.76 -6.66 13.79
CA ASP A 100 -5.87 -7.04 14.89
C ASP A 100 -4.58 -7.69 14.35
N PRO A 101 -3.56 -7.93 15.21
CA PRO A 101 -2.31 -8.58 14.78
C PRO A 101 -2.46 -10.01 14.24
N THR A 102 -3.61 -10.67 14.45
CA THR A 102 -3.91 -12.01 13.92
C THR A 102 -4.56 -11.95 12.53
N GLY A 103 -4.77 -10.74 12.00
CA GLY A 103 -5.47 -10.53 10.73
C GLY A 103 -6.98 -10.74 10.83
N THR A 104 -7.55 -10.67 12.04
CA THR A 104 -9.01 -10.66 12.26
C THR A 104 -9.51 -9.21 12.22
N LEU A 105 -10.74 -9.00 11.74
CA LEU A 105 -11.42 -7.71 11.87
C LEU A 105 -11.56 -7.31 13.34
N ARG A 106 -11.31 -6.04 13.65
CA ARG A 106 -11.63 -5.42 14.94
C ARG A 106 -13.11 -5.11 15.08
#